data_AF-A0A388NQ96-F1
#
_entry.id   AF-A0A388NQ96-F1
#
_cell.length_a   1.000
_cell.length_b   1.000
_cell.length_c   1.000
_cell.angle_alpha   90.00
_cell.angle_beta   90.00
_cell.angle_gamma   90.00
#
_symmetry.space_group_name_H-M   'P 1'
#
loop_
_entity.id
_entity.type
_entity.pdbx_description
1 polymer ?
#
loop_
_entity_poly.entity_id
_entity_poly.type
_entity_poly.pdbx_seq_one_letter_code
_entity_poly.pdbx_strand_id
1 'polypeptide(L)'
;MQDEFKQLQATIKQLEALLAAPRKMRALIIEELQAVKNTYGDRRRTDIVSAQGAKKTGATSELVAAADVWVVVTRDGKIARLQGARRPGLGRATPLLVVRASTRDTLFLITAQGRAAAVQVQTVPVAEEVGQGVPWSSVCALEAGARVVGGVAFPAAARTGSGSLLLAARSGMLKKIALADLPMPASQTARVMTVGEGDQLICARLAGPESEIVLATTAGLAIRFRSEQVRAMGLAAAGVQGIKLGGAHDRVVGMDVARARGDVLLVTTSGEGKRIAVEDLPLQGRNGKGVTALKLAGGGLLAGAVVGMADDDVAVVTAAGKAKVVKLDKLPRRTRAARTIALGLFGEKEQVAQLVHFYEAPAPASAVPPAAATRTAKQPPLKASARQRQLWPDKPGAKSAAKAAGGKPRPAAKKKTSRKRGAKK
;
A
#
# COMPACT_ATOMS: atom_id res chain seq x y z
N MET A 1 55.45 77.34 -13.54
CA MET A 1 56.19 77.17 -12.27
C MET A 1 55.33 77.46 -11.04
N GLN A 2 54.93 78.72 -10.77
CA GLN A 2 54.24 79.06 -9.52
C GLN A 2 52.91 78.32 -9.31
N ASP A 3 52.11 78.10 -10.36
CA ASP A 3 50.81 77.43 -10.23
C ASP A 3 50.91 75.91 -10.15
N GLU A 4 51.90 75.30 -10.83
CA GLU A 4 52.25 73.89 -10.65
C GLU A 4 52.69 73.62 -9.20
N PHE A 5 53.46 74.54 -8.60
CA PHE A 5 53.84 74.44 -7.19
C PHE A 5 52.64 74.48 -6.24
N LYS A 6 51.65 75.36 -6.51
CA LYS A 6 50.37 75.39 -5.76
C LYS A 6 49.57 74.09 -5.94
N GLN A 7 49.51 73.55 -7.17
CA GLN A 7 48.83 72.29 -7.47
C GLN A 7 49.50 71.09 -6.77
N LEU A 8 50.83 71.04 -6.75
CA LEU A 8 51.60 70.02 -6.03
C LEU A 8 51.35 70.11 -4.51
N GLN A 9 51.40 71.30 -3.92
CA GLN A 9 51.07 71.49 -2.50
C GLN A 9 49.62 71.09 -2.16
N ALA A 10 48.65 71.41 -3.03
CA ALA A 10 47.26 70.98 -2.88
C ALA A 10 47.13 69.44 -2.93
N THR A 11 47.83 68.80 -3.87
CA THR A 11 47.85 67.34 -4.06
C THR A 11 48.45 66.63 -2.86
N ILE A 12 49.60 67.10 -2.36
CA ILE A 12 50.26 66.57 -1.15
C ILE A 12 49.29 66.63 0.04
N LYS A 13 48.70 67.80 0.29
CA LYS A 13 47.74 68.01 1.39
C LYS A 13 46.49 67.12 1.27
N GLN A 14 46.03 66.83 0.05
CA GLN A 14 44.92 65.91 -0.20
C GLN A 14 45.30 64.45 0.10
N LEU A 15 46.48 64.01 -0.33
CA LEU A 15 46.98 62.65 -0.11
C LEU A 15 47.27 62.40 1.38
N GLU A 16 47.93 63.31 2.08
CA GLU A 16 48.14 63.26 3.53
C GLU A 16 46.80 63.16 4.29
N ALA A 17 45.83 64.00 3.91
CA ALA A 17 44.50 64.01 4.53
C ALA A 17 43.65 62.76 4.19
N LEU A 18 44.07 61.92 3.25
CA LEU A 18 43.48 60.63 2.92
C LEU A 18 44.19 59.46 3.63
N LEU A 19 45.53 59.48 3.66
CA LEU A 19 46.36 58.52 4.39
C LEU A 19 46.09 58.56 5.90
N ALA A 20 45.96 59.75 6.48
CA ALA A 20 45.67 59.94 7.91
C ALA A 20 44.26 59.48 8.34
N ALA A 21 43.36 59.18 7.39
CA ALA A 21 41.95 58.92 7.68
C ALA A 21 41.44 57.65 6.97
N PRO A 22 41.58 56.45 7.57
CA PRO A 22 41.16 55.17 6.98
C PRO A 22 39.69 55.10 6.50
N ARG A 23 38.81 55.95 7.04
CA ARG A 23 37.42 56.10 6.55
C ARG A 23 37.35 56.75 5.17
N LYS A 24 38.18 57.76 4.88
CA LYS A 24 38.23 58.43 3.55
C LYS A 24 38.85 57.51 2.50
N MET A 25 39.92 56.79 2.86
CA MET A 25 40.54 55.79 1.99
C MET A 25 39.53 54.71 1.57
N ARG A 26 38.69 54.22 2.49
CA ARG A 26 37.59 53.29 2.17
C ARG A 26 36.49 53.92 1.29
N ALA A 27 36.21 55.22 1.43
CA ALA A 27 35.25 55.90 0.57
C ALA A 27 35.77 55.98 -0.88
N LEU A 28 37.04 56.35 -1.08
CA LEU A 28 37.67 56.34 -2.40
C LEU A 28 37.67 54.94 -3.03
N ILE A 29 38.03 53.90 -2.27
CA ILE A 29 38.00 52.51 -2.76
C ILE A 29 36.57 52.10 -3.19
N ILE A 30 35.53 52.57 -2.50
CA ILE A 30 34.13 52.31 -2.89
C ILE A 30 33.78 53.05 -4.20
N GLU A 31 34.25 54.29 -4.37
CA GLU A 31 34.06 55.09 -5.59
C GLU A 31 34.79 54.46 -6.80
N GLU A 32 36.04 54.05 -6.65
CA GLU A 32 36.83 53.33 -7.66
C GLU A 32 36.17 51.99 -8.04
N LEU A 33 35.72 51.19 -7.07
CA LEU A 33 35.02 49.93 -7.34
C LEU A 33 33.66 50.15 -8.01
N GLN A 34 32.97 51.26 -7.74
CA GLN A 34 31.76 51.64 -8.46
C GLN A 34 32.06 52.07 -9.90
N ALA A 35 33.13 52.83 -10.13
CA ALA A 35 33.59 53.18 -11.48
C ALA A 35 33.93 51.92 -12.30
N VAL A 36 34.74 51.00 -11.76
CA VAL A 36 35.06 49.71 -12.39
C VAL A 36 33.80 48.89 -12.69
N LYS A 37 32.85 48.81 -11.74
CA LYS A 37 31.56 48.13 -11.95
C LYS A 37 30.73 48.76 -13.07
N ASN A 38 30.76 50.08 -13.22
CA ASN A 38 30.00 50.79 -14.25
C ASN A 38 30.65 50.67 -15.64
N THR A 39 31.98 50.65 -15.72
CA THR A 39 32.72 50.50 -16.99
C THR A 39 32.73 49.07 -17.52
N TYR A 40 32.78 48.07 -16.64
CA TYR A 40 32.97 46.65 -17.00
C TYR A 40 31.81 45.72 -16.59
N GLY A 41 30.68 46.26 -16.14
CA GLY A 41 29.52 45.47 -15.72
C GLY A 41 28.75 44.85 -16.89
N ASP A 42 28.85 43.54 -17.06
CA ASP A 42 28.05 42.79 -18.04
C ASP A 42 26.69 42.33 -17.48
N ARG A 43 25.74 42.03 -18.38
CA ARG A 43 24.51 41.36 -17.98
C ARG A 43 24.79 39.86 -17.85
N ARG A 44 24.62 39.34 -16.63
CA ARG A 44 24.81 37.93 -16.28
C ARG A 44 24.30 36.98 -17.39
N ARG A 45 25.23 36.23 -17.99
CA ARG A 45 24.99 35.34 -19.14
C ARG A 45 24.45 33.94 -18.76
N THR A 46 24.29 33.65 -17.48
CA THR A 46 23.83 32.36 -16.94
C THR A 46 22.68 32.55 -15.96
N ASP A 47 21.59 31.81 -16.10
CA ASP A 47 20.53 31.78 -15.09
C ASP A 47 20.86 30.73 -14.02
N ILE A 48 20.91 31.13 -12.74
CA ILE A 48 20.81 30.17 -11.63
C ILE A 48 19.33 29.86 -11.43
N VAL A 49 18.89 28.76 -12.03
CA VAL A 49 17.63 28.11 -11.66
C VAL A 49 17.84 27.43 -10.31
N SER A 50 17.39 28.05 -9.22
CA SER A 50 17.38 27.37 -7.92
C SER A 50 16.41 26.19 -7.98
N ALA A 51 16.75 25.09 -7.30
CA ALA A 51 15.89 23.90 -7.19
C ALA A 51 14.59 24.12 -6.38
N GLN A 52 14.32 25.37 -5.98
CA GLN A 52 13.06 25.85 -5.41
C GLN A 52 12.13 26.41 -6.49
N GLY A 53 12.67 26.99 -7.58
CA GLY A 53 11.91 27.52 -8.72
C GLY A 53 11.76 26.54 -9.88
N ALA A 54 12.67 25.57 -10.02
CA ALA A 54 12.45 24.45 -10.92
C ALA A 54 11.21 23.64 -10.49
N LYS A 55 10.25 23.44 -11.40
CA LYS A 55 9.16 22.46 -11.19
C LYS A 55 9.80 21.12 -10.84
N LYS A 56 9.35 20.45 -9.77
CA LYS A 56 9.81 19.11 -9.37
C LYS A 56 9.34 18.05 -10.38
N THR A 57 9.97 18.01 -11.54
CA THR A 57 9.72 17.04 -12.62
C THR A 57 10.41 15.71 -12.37
N GLY A 58 11.49 15.68 -11.59
CA GLY A 58 11.91 14.51 -10.83
C GLY A 58 11.17 14.48 -9.50
N ALA A 59 10.37 13.43 -9.25
CA ALA A 59 9.71 13.25 -7.96
C ALA A 59 10.70 12.67 -6.94
N THR A 60 10.80 13.25 -5.75
CA THR A 60 11.79 12.83 -4.72
C THR A 60 11.67 11.35 -4.30
N SER A 61 10.54 10.70 -4.61
CA SER A 61 10.29 9.26 -4.45
C SER A 61 11.16 8.35 -5.34
N GLU A 62 11.71 8.86 -6.44
CA GLU A 62 12.57 8.06 -7.33
C GLU A 62 13.97 7.88 -6.74
N LEU A 63 14.47 8.88 -6.01
CA LEU A 63 15.75 8.87 -5.30
C LEU A 63 15.76 7.96 -4.06
N VAL A 64 14.57 7.59 -3.55
CA VAL A 64 14.42 6.74 -2.37
C VAL A 64 14.19 5.29 -2.81
N ALA A 65 14.93 4.35 -2.22
CA ALA A 65 14.74 2.93 -2.47
C ALA A 65 13.33 2.46 -2.07
N ALA A 66 12.73 1.59 -2.88
CA ALA A 66 11.48 0.93 -2.52
C ALA A 66 11.74 -0.03 -1.36
N ALA A 67 11.06 0.17 -0.24
CA ALA A 67 11.14 -0.68 0.94
C ALA A 67 9.75 -0.90 1.54
N ASP A 68 9.50 -2.11 2.00
CA ASP A 68 8.24 -2.47 2.64
C ASP A 68 8.19 -1.92 4.07
N VAL A 69 7.11 -1.19 4.35
CA VAL A 69 6.86 -0.55 5.65
C VAL A 69 5.41 -0.76 6.07
N TRP A 70 5.16 -0.63 7.37
CA TRP A 70 3.80 -0.52 7.90
C TRP A 70 3.50 0.94 8.19
N VAL A 71 2.39 1.46 7.67
CA VAL A 71 1.85 2.74 8.13
C VAL A 71 0.66 2.48 9.04
N VAL A 72 0.70 3.07 10.23
CA VAL A 72 -0.37 2.95 11.23
C VAL A 72 -0.91 4.34 11.55
N VAL A 73 -2.23 4.46 11.57
CA VAL A 73 -2.95 5.62 12.12
C VAL A 73 -3.71 5.17 13.35
N THR A 74 -3.63 5.91 14.45
CA THR A 74 -4.35 5.61 15.69
C THR A 74 -5.70 6.34 15.77
N ARG A 75 -6.59 5.87 16.65
CA ARG A 75 -7.85 6.57 16.99
C ARG A 75 -7.59 7.97 17.55
N ASP A 76 -6.46 8.14 18.23
CA ASP A 76 -6.02 9.40 18.86
C ASP A 76 -5.37 10.38 17.87
N GLY A 77 -5.43 10.08 16.56
CA GLY A 77 -4.97 10.96 15.49
C GLY A 77 -3.47 10.95 15.22
N LYS A 78 -2.71 10.01 15.80
CA LYS A 78 -1.28 9.83 15.46
C LYS A 78 -1.10 9.02 14.19
N ILE A 79 -0.07 9.31 13.41
CA ILE A 79 0.43 8.53 12.28
C ILE A 79 1.91 8.19 12.47
N ALA A 80 2.28 6.95 12.16
CA ALA A 80 3.65 6.45 12.23
C ALA A 80 3.95 5.52 11.06
N ARG A 81 5.20 5.54 10.58
CA ARG A 81 5.76 4.54 9.66
C ARG A 81 6.74 3.65 10.42
N LEU A 82 6.43 2.36 10.51
CA LEU A 82 7.28 1.35 11.14
C LEU A 82 8.01 0.56 10.03
N GLN A 83 9.31 0.31 10.22
CA GLN A 83 10.14 -0.34 9.21
C GLN A 83 10.13 -1.88 9.34
N GLY A 84 10.26 -2.56 8.19
CA GLY A 84 10.48 -4.00 8.13
C GLY A 84 9.20 -4.84 7.95
N ALA A 85 9.39 -6.08 7.52
CA ALA A 85 8.29 -6.96 7.09
C ALA A 85 7.44 -7.54 8.25
N ARG A 86 7.95 -7.57 9.49
CA ARG A 86 7.20 -8.11 10.64
C ARG A 86 5.96 -7.25 10.93
N ARG A 87 4.84 -7.90 11.24
CA ARG A 87 3.60 -7.26 11.71
C ARG A 87 3.89 -6.36 12.93
N PRO A 88 3.43 -5.10 12.95
CA PRO A 88 3.69 -4.20 14.07
C PRO A 88 2.98 -4.68 15.35
N GLY A 89 3.63 -4.46 16.49
CA GLY A 89 2.99 -4.52 17.80
C GLY A 89 2.19 -3.24 18.03
N LEU A 90 0.91 -3.35 18.41
CA LEU A 90 0.08 -2.18 18.71
C LEU A 90 0.36 -1.60 20.12
N GLY A 91 0.92 -2.39 21.02
CA GLY A 91 1.16 -1.98 22.41
C GLY A 91 -0.14 -1.55 23.10
N ARG A 92 -0.17 -0.30 23.58
CA ARG A 92 -1.37 0.35 24.14
C ARG A 92 -2.17 1.18 23.13
N ALA A 93 -1.71 1.31 21.88
CA ALA A 93 -2.31 2.20 20.89
C ALA A 93 -3.60 1.61 20.28
N THR A 94 -4.65 2.43 20.18
CA THR A 94 -5.89 2.06 19.50
C THR A 94 -5.70 2.24 17.98
N PRO A 95 -5.73 1.18 17.14
CA PRO A 95 -5.58 1.35 15.70
C PRO A 95 -6.87 1.91 15.09
N LEU A 96 -6.70 2.73 14.05
CA LEU A 96 -7.76 3.16 13.13
C LEU A 96 -7.48 2.64 11.71
N LEU A 97 -6.22 2.70 11.29
CA LEU A 97 -5.73 2.18 10.01
C LEU A 97 -4.42 1.42 10.25
N VAL A 98 -4.27 0.25 9.66
CA VAL A 98 -2.98 -0.46 9.54
C VAL A 98 -2.85 -0.94 8.12
N VAL A 99 -1.80 -0.50 7.43
CA VAL A 99 -1.52 -0.87 6.04
C VAL A 99 -0.05 -1.24 5.86
N ARG A 100 0.23 -2.34 5.16
CA ARG A 100 1.56 -2.56 4.57
C ARG A 100 1.61 -1.86 3.22
N ALA A 101 2.60 -1.01 3.02
CA ALA A 101 2.81 -0.22 1.81
C ALA A 101 4.31 -0.12 1.48
N SER A 102 4.64 0.26 0.25
CA SER A 102 6.00 0.65 -0.11
C SER A 102 6.27 2.11 0.29
N THR A 103 7.54 2.45 0.56
CA THR A 103 8.00 3.84 0.72
C THR A 103 7.59 4.78 -0.42
N ARG A 104 7.40 4.24 -1.63
CA ARG A 104 7.01 4.96 -2.86
C ARG A 104 5.48 5.08 -3.07
N ASP A 105 4.66 4.52 -2.19
CA ASP A 105 3.21 4.56 -2.34
C ASP A 105 2.63 5.90 -1.89
N THR A 106 1.47 6.25 -2.46
CA THR A 106 0.65 7.36 -1.96
C THR A 106 -0.43 6.80 -1.03
N LEU A 107 -0.41 7.25 0.22
CA LEU A 107 -1.45 7.01 1.23
C LEU A 107 -2.53 8.10 1.13
N PHE A 108 -3.79 7.68 1.06
CA PHE A 108 -4.95 8.54 1.15
C PHE A 108 -5.58 8.39 2.53
N LEU A 109 -5.60 9.46 3.33
CA LEU A 109 -6.38 9.54 4.56
C LEU A 109 -7.76 10.13 4.26
N ILE A 110 -8.82 9.50 4.74
CA ILE A 110 -10.21 9.80 4.36
C ILE A 110 -11.03 10.12 5.62
N THR A 111 -11.81 11.20 5.57
CA THR A 111 -12.62 11.71 6.69
C THR A 111 -14.07 11.25 6.64
N ALA A 112 -14.75 11.26 7.80
CA ALA A 112 -16.18 11.00 7.93
C ALA A 112 -17.03 11.89 7.01
N GLN A 113 -16.59 13.14 6.79
CA GLN A 113 -17.22 14.16 5.96
C GLN A 113 -16.92 14.01 4.45
N GLY A 114 -16.24 12.95 4.03
CA GLY A 114 -15.95 12.70 2.61
C GLY A 114 -14.85 13.57 2.00
N ARG A 115 -13.97 14.17 2.82
CA ARG A 115 -12.70 14.77 2.35
C ARG A 115 -11.59 13.71 2.37
N ALA A 116 -10.58 13.88 1.53
CA ALA A 116 -9.36 13.10 1.57
C ALA A 116 -8.11 13.98 1.38
N ALA A 117 -7.00 13.55 1.98
CA ALA A 117 -5.67 14.10 1.71
C ALA A 117 -4.73 12.97 1.27
N ALA A 118 -3.91 13.26 0.25
CA ALA A 118 -2.92 12.34 -0.30
C ALA A 118 -1.53 12.67 0.26
N VAL A 119 -0.86 11.67 0.82
CA VAL A 119 0.42 11.75 1.54
C VAL A 119 1.38 10.75 0.91
N GLN A 120 2.65 11.13 0.71
CA GLN A 120 3.67 10.17 0.29
C GLN A 120 4.11 9.32 1.48
N VAL A 121 4.14 7.99 1.36
CA VAL A 121 4.50 7.11 2.51
C VAL A 121 5.90 7.43 3.05
N GLN A 122 6.85 7.79 2.19
CA GLN A 122 8.18 8.28 2.59
C GLN A 122 8.20 9.56 3.44
N THR A 123 7.18 10.43 3.40
CA THR A 123 7.11 11.65 4.23
C THR A 123 6.45 11.40 5.59
N VAL A 124 5.90 10.21 5.83
CA VAL A 124 5.43 9.81 7.16
C VAL A 124 6.65 9.57 8.07
N PRO A 125 6.74 10.22 9.25
CA PRO A 125 7.85 10.01 10.18
C PRO A 125 8.02 8.54 10.60
N VAL A 126 9.28 8.13 10.75
CA VAL A 126 9.62 6.80 11.25
C VAL A 126 9.45 6.76 12.75
N ALA A 127 8.90 5.67 13.28
CA ALA A 127 8.86 5.38 14.71
C ALA A 127 9.08 3.88 14.97
N GLU A 128 9.59 3.55 16.15
CA GLU A 128 9.77 2.16 16.59
C GLU A 128 8.45 1.58 17.13
N GLU A 129 7.67 2.40 17.85
CA GLU A 129 6.34 2.04 18.33
C GLU A 129 5.22 2.86 17.70
N VAL A 130 4.06 2.23 17.52
CA VAL A 130 2.81 2.88 17.06
C VAL A 130 2.41 4.08 17.93
N GLY A 131 2.68 4.02 19.25
CA GLY A 131 2.33 5.09 20.20
C GLY A 131 3.16 6.38 20.04
N GLN A 132 4.32 6.31 19.39
CA GLN A 132 5.27 7.42 19.23
C GLN A 132 4.99 8.31 17.99
N GLY A 133 3.97 7.99 17.19
CA GLY A 133 3.63 8.75 15.98
C GLY A 133 3.27 10.23 16.21
N VAL A 134 3.45 11.03 15.16
CA VAL A 134 3.07 12.46 15.13
C VAL A 134 1.58 12.64 14.77
N PRO A 135 0.92 13.76 15.07
CA PRO A 135 -0.45 14.02 14.58
C PRO A 135 -0.51 13.96 13.05
N TRP A 136 -1.54 13.32 12.46
CA TRP A 136 -1.65 13.24 10.98
C TRP A 136 -1.76 14.62 10.32
N SER A 137 -2.26 15.63 11.04
CA SER A 137 -2.35 17.03 10.59
C SER A 137 -1.00 17.71 10.39
N SER A 138 0.10 17.16 10.91
CA SER A 138 1.46 17.66 10.59
C SER A 138 2.06 17.04 9.32
N VAL A 139 1.38 16.06 8.70
CA VAL A 139 1.85 15.31 7.53
C VAL A 139 0.88 15.41 6.34
N CYS A 140 -0.35 15.88 6.56
CA CYS A 140 -1.37 16.00 5.53
C CYS A 140 -2.22 17.28 5.71
N ALA A 141 -2.82 17.75 4.61
CA ALA A 141 -3.60 19.00 4.59
C ALA A 141 -4.99 18.90 5.25
N LEU A 142 -5.30 17.83 6.00
CA LEU A 142 -6.59 17.71 6.70
C LEU A 142 -6.65 18.71 7.87
N GLU A 143 -7.80 19.38 7.99
CA GLU A 143 -8.14 20.24 9.14
C GLU A 143 -7.96 19.46 10.46
N ALA A 144 -7.33 20.02 11.49
CA ALA A 144 -6.94 19.25 12.69
C ALA A 144 -8.13 18.64 13.47
N GLY A 145 -9.34 19.20 13.34
CA GLY A 145 -10.58 18.64 13.91
C GLY A 145 -11.27 17.58 13.04
N ALA A 146 -10.74 17.28 11.85
CA ALA A 146 -11.38 16.35 10.92
C ALA A 146 -11.30 14.90 11.41
N ARG A 147 -12.44 14.22 11.46
CA ARG A 147 -12.50 12.82 11.90
C ARG A 147 -12.09 11.89 10.76
N VAL A 148 -10.83 11.47 10.74
CA VAL A 148 -10.36 10.36 9.89
C VAL A 148 -11.16 9.09 10.24
N VAL A 149 -11.54 8.31 9.23
CA VAL A 149 -12.28 7.03 9.38
C VAL A 149 -11.58 5.85 8.72
N GLY A 150 -10.57 6.10 7.89
CA GLY A 150 -9.74 5.08 7.27
C GLY A 150 -8.86 5.66 6.18
N GLY A 151 -8.31 4.79 5.35
CA GLY A 151 -7.47 5.17 4.23
C GLY A 151 -7.09 4.00 3.33
N VAL A 152 -6.47 4.32 2.19
CA VAL A 152 -5.93 3.37 1.20
C VAL A 152 -4.52 3.78 0.81
N ALA A 153 -3.61 2.84 0.61
CA ALA A 153 -2.30 3.10 0.01
C ALA A 153 -2.16 2.34 -1.31
N PHE A 154 -1.55 2.97 -2.32
CA PHE A 154 -1.24 2.33 -3.61
C PHE A 154 -0.04 3.01 -4.32
N PRO A 155 0.70 2.26 -5.16
CA PRO A 155 1.79 2.81 -5.96
C PRO A 155 1.25 3.74 -7.04
N ALA A 156 2.02 4.76 -7.44
CA ALA A 156 1.62 5.71 -8.48
C ALA A 156 1.22 5.02 -9.82
N ALA A 157 1.87 3.89 -10.15
CA ALA A 157 1.55 3.07 -11.31
C ALA A 157 0.13 2.44 -11.30
N ALA A 158 -0.53 2.31 -10.14
CA ALA A 158 -1.90 1.81 -10.08
C ALA A 158 -2.94 2.81 -10.66
N ARG A 159 -2.55 4.08 -10.88
CA ARG A 159 -3.41 5.12 -11.44
C ARG A 159 -3.71 4.96 -12.93
N THR A 160 -2.82 4.30 -13.68
CA THR A 160 -3.01 4.01 -15.12
C THR A 160 -3.69 2.67 -15.37
N GLY A 161 -3.94 1.88 -14.32
CA GLY A 161 -4.68 0.62 -14.39
C GLY A 161 -6.19 0.79 -14.17
N SER A 162 -6.93 -0.30 -14.32
CA SER A 162 -8.38 -0.39 -14.11
C SER A 162 -8.83 -0.41 -12.64
N GLY A 163 -7.95 0.03 -11.72
CA GLY A 163 -8.22 0.09 -10.29
C GLY A 163 -9.22 1.18 -9.92
N SER A 164 -9.97 0.97 -8.84
CA SER A 164 -10.91 1.95 -8.29
C SER A 164 -10.84 2.04 -6.77
N LEU A 165 -11.13 3.22 -6.23
CA LEU A 165 -11.44 3.43 -4.83
C LEU A 165 -12.94 3.24 -4.60
N LEU A 166 -13.29 2.33 -3.69
CA LEU A 166 -14.62 2.19 -3.12
C LEU A 166 -14.71 2.93 -1.78
N LEU A 167 -15.81 3.67 -1.59
CA LEU A 167 -16.17 4.35 -0.36
C LEU A 167 -17.56 3.88 0.10
N ALA A 168 -17.74 3.71 1.41
CA ALA A 168 -19.03 3.39 2.02
C ALA A 168 -19.39 4.37 3.14
N ALA A 169 -20.67 4.75 3.21
CA ALA A 169 -21.25 5.54 4.29
C ALA A 169 -22.22 4.73 5.17
N ARG A 170 -22.54 5.24 6.36
CA ARG A 170 -23.44 4.58 7.32
C ARG A 170 -24.82 4.32 6.74
N SER A 171 -25.33 5.25 5.95
CA SER A 171 -26.59 5.18 5.19
C SER A 171 -26.70 4.01 4.21
N GLY A 172 -25.61 3.28 3.93
CA GLY A 172 -25.57 2.28 2.86
C GLY A 172 -25.26 2.86 1.49
N MET A 173 -25.02 4.17 1.37
CA MET A 173 -24.50 4.79 0.15
C MET A 173 -23.07 4.31 -0.14
N LEU A 174 -22.83 3.98 -1.42
CA LEU A 174 -21.54 3.58 -1.97
C LEU A 174 -21.10 4.51 -3.09
N LYS A 175 -19.79 4.71 -3.22
CA LYS A 175 -19.20 5.39 -4.39
C LYS A 175 -17.97 4.64 -4.90
N LYS A 176 -17.85 4.56 -6.23
CA LYS A 176 -16.64 4.10 -6.93
C LYS A 176 -16.00 5.28 -7.66
N ILE A 177 -14.68 5.41 -7.56
CA ILE A 177 -13.87 6.50 -8.16
C ILE A 177 -12.68 5.84 -8.85
N ALA A 178 -12.29 6.24 -10.06
CA ALA A 178 -11.09 5.68 -10.69
C ALA A 178 -9.83 6.18 -9.96
N LEU A 179 -8.76 5.37 -9.89
CA LEU A 179 -7.51 5.81 -9.26
C LEU A 179 -6.81 6.94 -10.05
N ALA A 180 -7.17 7.12 -11.33
CA ALA A 180 -6.81 8.27 -12.15
C ALA A 180 -7.44 9.59 -11.62
N ASP A 181 -8.71 9.56 -11.19
CA ASP A 181 -9.47 10.75 -10.77
C ASP A 181 -9.05 11.30 -9.39
N LEU A 182 -8.31 10.51 -8.61
CA LEU A 182 -7.88 10.89 -7.26
C LEU A 182 -6.79 11.97 -7.33
N PRO A 183 -6.79 12.97 -6.43
CA PRO A 183 -5.77 14.02 -6.42
C PRO A 183 -4.36 13.43 -6.26
N MET A 184 -3.36 14.07 -6.85
CA MET A 184 -1.96 13.81 -6.52
C MET A 184 -1.65 14.29 -5.09
N PRO A 185 -0.65 13.71 -4.41
CA PRO A 185 -0.20 14.21 -3.10
C PRO A 185 0.23 15.68 -3.21
N ALA A 186 -0.53 16.54 -2.53
CA ALA A 186 -0.51 18.00 -2.66
C ALA A 186 -0.89 18.66 -1.32
N SER A 187 -0.67 19.97 -1.21
CA SER A 187 -0.96 20.78 -0.01
C SER A 187 -2.45 21.09 0.23
N GLN A 188 -3.37 20.43 -0.46
CA GLN A 188 -4.81 20.67 -0.37
C GLN A 188 -5.60 19.36 -0.25
N THR A 189 -6.82 19.45 0.30
CA THR A 189 -7.75 18.31 0.41
C THR A 189 -8.74 18.29 -0.74
N ALA A 190 -9.06 17.11 -1.26
CA ALA A 190 -10.15 16.93 -2.20
C ALA A 190 -11.40 16.41 -1.48
N ARG A 191 -12.59 16.83 -1.92
CA ARG A 191 -13.82 16.08 -1.62
C ARG A 191 -13.82 14.82 -2.48
N VAL A 192 -13.88 13.64 -1.87
CA VAL A 192 -14.00 12.35 -2.59
C VAL A 192 -15.44 11.85 -2.63
N MET A 193 -16.30 12.24 -1.69
CA MET A 193 -17.73 11.94 -1.69
C MET A 193 -18.50 13.09 -1.04
N THR A 194 -19.63 13.50 -1.62
CA THR A 194 -20.58 14.37 -0.91
C THR A 194 -21.38 13.51 0.04
N VAL A 195 -21.21 13.73 1.35
CA VAL A 195 -21.94 13.04 2.42
C VAL A 195 -23.13 13.90 2.85
N GLY A 196 -24.29 13.29 3.09
CA GLY A 196 -25.50 14.00 3.54
C GLY A 196 -25.48 14.31 5.04
N GLU A 197 -26.44 15.11 5.49
CA GLU A 197 -26.60 15.43 6.91
C GLU A 197 -26.90 14.17 7.74
N GLY A 198 -26.30 14.08 8.93
CA GLY A 198 -26.37 12.89 9.81
C GLY A 198 -25.59 11.66 9.34
N ASP A 199 -25.26 11.55 8.04
CA ASP A 199 -24.48 10.44 7.48
C ASP A 199 -22.97 10.67 7.63
N GLN A 200 -22.18 9.58 7.57
CA GLN A 200 -20.73 9.60 7.70
C GLN A 200 -20.11 8.46 6.88
N LEU A 201 -18.99 8.72 6.20
CA LEU A 201 -18.13 7.64 5.70
C LEU A 201 -17.68 6.75 6.86
N ILE A 202 -17.61 5.44 6.61
CA ILE A 202 -17.16 4.43 7.57
C ILE A 202 -15.82 3.80 7.19
N CYS A 203 -15.56 3.60 5.90
CA CYS A 203 -14.38 2.90 5.41
C CYS A 203 -14.17 3.12 3.91
N ALA A 204 -12.96 2.80 3.46
CA ALA A 204 -12.53 2.82 2.07
C ALA A 204 -11.76 1.54 1.73
N ARG A 205 -11.83 1.11 0.46
CA ARG A 205 -11.11 -0.05 -0.08
C ARG A 205 -10.70 0.17 -1.53
N LEU A 206 -9.63 -0.52 -1.95
CA LEU A 206 -9.26 -0.61 -3.35
C LEU A 206 -9.93 -1.83 -3.97
N ALA A 207 -10.44 -1.68 -5.19
CA ALA A 207 -11.11 -2.73 -5.96
C ALA A 207 -10.54 -2.80 -7.39
N GLY A 208 -10.48 -4.01 -7.94
CA GLY A 208 -10.26 -4.25 -9.36
C GLY A 208 -11.59 -4.19 -10.15
N PRO A 209 -11.54 -4.37 -11.47
CA PRO A 209 -12.73 -4.32 -12.33
C PRO A 209 -13.76 -5.40 -11.97
N GLU A 210 -13.32 -6.64 -11.81
CA GLU A 210 -14.17 -7.83 -11.54
C GLU A 210 -14.44 -8.08 -10.05
N SER A 211 -14.03 -7.17 -9.16
CA SER A 211 -14.23 -7.32 -7.72
C SER A 211 -15.70 -7.37 -7.34
N GLU A 212 -16.09 -8.26 -6.43
CA GLU A 212 -17.39 -8.22 -5.74
C GLU A 212 -17.28 -7.42 -4.44
N ILE A 213 -18.35 -6.71 -4.07
CA ILE A 213 -18.45 -5.89 -2.86
C ILE A 213 -19.28 -6.63 -1.83
N VAL A 214 -18.76 -6.73 -0.60
CA VAL A 214 -19.50 -7.18 0.59
C VAL A 214 -19.82 -5.97 1.45
N LEU A 215 -21.09 -5.80 1.82
CA LEU A 215 -21.57 -4.84 2.81
C LEU A 215 -22.25 -5.58 3.96
N ALA A 216 -22.03 -5.17 5.21
CA ALA A 216 -22.69 -5.74 6.39
C ALA A 216 -23.27 -4.66 7.33
N THR A 217 -24.40 -4.96 7.96
CA THR A 217 -25.17 -4.01 8.78
C THR A 217 -25.19 -4.37 10.26
N THR A 218 -25.51 -3.38 11.11
CA THR A 218 -25.80 -3.57 12.54
C THR A 218 -26.81 -4.69 12.81
N ALA A 219 -27.82 -4.85 11.95
CA ALA A 219 -28.84 -5.89 12.06
C ALA A 219 -28.37 -7.31 11.64
N GLY A 220 -27.08 -7.51 11.34
CA GLY A 220 -26.53 -8.83 10.97
C GLY A 220 -26.91 -9.28 9.55
N LEU A 221 -27.49 -8.38 8.75
CA LEU A 221 -27.70 -8.57 7.32
C LEU A 221 -26.40 -8.23 6.56
N ALA A 222 -26.12 -8.97 5.49
CA ALA A 222 -25.05 -8.63 4.55
C ALA A 222 -25.50 -8.86 3.11
N ILE A 223 -24.96 -8.08 2.17
CA ILE A 223 -25.19 -8.24 0.73
C ILE A 223 -23.86 -8.40 0.01
N ARG A 224 -23.86 -9.24 -1.04
CA ARG A 224 -22.70 -9.48 -1.91
C ARG A 224 -23.13 -9.27 -3.37
N PHE A 225 -22.46 -8.39 -4.11
CA PHE A 225 -22.80 -8.08 -5.51
C PHE A 225 -21.56 -7.57 -6.27
N ARG A 226 -21.56 -7.64 -7.61
CA ARG A 226 -20.40 -7.25 -8.43
C ARG A 226 -20.19 -5.72 -8.48
N SER A 227 -18.94 -5.26 -8.38
CA SER A 227 -18.62 -3.82 -8.41
C SER A 227 -18.98 -3.14 -9.74
N GLU A 228 -19.14 -3.91 -10.82
CA GLU A 228 -19.73 -3.52 -12.11
C GLU A 228 -21.05 -2.75 -11.93
N GLN A 229 -21.88 -3.16 -10.96
CA GLN A 229 -23.19 -2.55 -10.67
C GLN A 229 -23.09 -1.15 -10.02
N VAL A 230 -21.86 -0.70 -9.70
CA VAL A 230 -21.52 0.67 -9.27
C VAL A 230 -20.60 1.27 -10.33
N ARG A 231 -21.14 2.16 -11.17
CA ARG A 231 -20.33 2.96 -12.11
C ARG A 231 -19.29 3.80 -11.36
N ALA A 232 -18.17 4.08 -12.02
CA ALA A 232 -17.26 5.13 -11.54
C ALA A 232 -17.96 6.50 -11.58
N MET A 233 -17.65 7.37 -10.62
CA MET A 233 -18.27 8.70 -10.46
C MET A 233 -17.25 9.73 -9.99
N GLY A 234 -17.23 10.88 -10.66
CA GLY A 234 -16.32 11.98 -10.33
C GLY A 234 -16.45 12.52 -8.90
N LEU A 235 -15.39 13.18 -8.44
CA LEU A 235 -15.14 13.59 -7.04
C LEU A 235 -16.33 14.26 -6.31
N ALA A 236 -17.10 15.11 -6.98
CA ALA A 236 -18.23 15.82 -6.36
C ALA A 236 -19.46 14.94 -6.02
N ALA A 237 -19.65 13.79 -6.68
CA ALA A 237 -20.88 13.00 -6.55
C ALA A 237 -21.09 12.39 -5.14
N ALA A 238 -22.35 12.15 -4.76
CA ALA A 238 -22.74 11.50 -3.51
C ALA A 238 -22.67 9.97 -3.54
N GLY A 239 -22.74 9.33 -4.72
CA GLY A 239 -22.74 7.87 -4.87
C GLY A 239 -24.10 7.28 -5.22
N VAL A 240 -24.30 5.99 -4.91
CA VAL A 240 -25.52 5.20 -5.15
C VAL A 240 -25.78 4.23 -4.00
N GLN A 241 -27.05 3.89 -3.72
CA GLN A 241 -27.38 2.96 -2.64
C GLN A 241 -26.78 1.56 -2.88
N GLY A 242 -26.02 1.05 -1.91
CA GLY A 242 -25.42 -0.29 -1.90
C GLY A 242 -26.33 -1.36 -1.32
N ILE A 243 -26.87 -1.12 -0.12
CA ILE A 243 -27.79 -2.02 0.60
C ILE A 243 -28.99 -1.22 1.15
N LYS A 244 -30.19 -1.80 1.18
CA LYS A 244 -31.35 -1.22 1.87
C LYS A 244 -31.31 -1.57 3.36
N LEU A 245 -31.21 -0.55 4.20
CA LEU A 245 -31.24 -0.67 5.66
C LEU A 245 -32.67 -0.95 6.16
N GLY A 246 -32.79 -1.72 7.24
CA GLY A 246 -34.08 -2.30 7.65
C GLY A 246 -34.93 -1.49 8.63
N GLY A 247 -34.33 -0.55 9.37
CA GLY A 247 -35.01 0.20 10.44
C GLY A 247 -34.20 1.39 10.94
N ALA A 248 -34.78 2.22 11.81
CA ALA A 248 -34.31 3.58 12.12
C ALA A 248 -32.92 3.68 12.78
N HIS A 249 -32.36 2.58 13.27
CA HIS A 249 -31.01 2.52 13.85
C HIS A 249 -30.08 1.56 13.09
N ASP A 250 -30.58 0.93 12.02
CA ASP A 250 -29.75 0.06 11.19
C ASP A 250 -28.83 0.91 10.29
N ARG A 251 -27.57 0.48 10.17
CA ARG A 251 -26.50 1.17 9.45
C ARG A 251 -25.44 0.17 9.00
N VAL A 252 -24.66 0.54 8.00
CA VAL A 252 -23.47 -0.25 7.62
C VAL A 252 -22.39 -0.17 8.70
N VAL A 253 -21.80 -1.32 9.03
CA VAL A 253 -20.67 -1.47 9.99
C VAL A 253 -19.42 -2.09 9.36
N GLY A 254 -19.50 -2.51 8.10
CA GLY A 254 -18.33 -2.90 7.31
C GLY A 254 -18.66 -2.91 5.82
N MET A 255 -17.71 -2.45 5.01
CA MET A 255 -17.62 -2.72 3.58
C MET A 255 -16.25 -3.33 3.31
N ASP A 256 -16.21 -4.42 2.56
CA ASP A 256 -14.95 -4.94 2.04
C ASP A 256 -15.09 -5.53 0.63
N VAL A 257 -13.95 -5.83 0.00
CA VAL A 257 -13.89 -6.49 -1.31
C VAL A 257 -13.80 -8.00 -1.11
N ALA A 258 -14.65 -8.74 -1.83
CA ALA A 258 -14.62 -10.19 -1.85
C ALA A 258 -13.28 -10.71 -2.39
N ARG A 259 -12.66 -11.62 -1.65
CA ARG A 259 -11.50 -12.42 -2.09
C ARG A 259 -11.97 -13.86 -2.31
N ALA A 260 -11.59 -14.50 -3.41
CA ALA A 260 -11.94 -15.89 -3.69
C ALA A 260 -11.34 -16.81 -2.63
N ARG A 261 -12.14 -17.74 -2.05
CA ARG A 261 -11.76 -18.57 -0.88
C ARG A 261 -11.49 -17.78 0.40
N GLY A 262 -11.83 -16.49 0.45
CA GLY A 262 -11.76 -15.66 1.65
C GLY A 262 -12.89 -15.99 2.65
N ASP A 263 -12.73 -15.47 3.86
CA ASP A 263 -13.75 -15.52 4.91
C ASP A 263 -14.26 -14.12 5.24
N VAL A 264 -15.56 -14.03 5.56
CA VAL A 264 -16.16 -12.86 6.19
C VAL A 264 -16.17 -13.09 7.71
N LEU A 265 -15.36 -12.32 8.43
CA LEU A 265 -15.43 -12.25 9.89
C LEU A 265 -16.57 -11.30 10.30
N LEU A 266 -17.44 -11.79 11.17
CA LEU A 266 -18.58 -11.06 11.73
C LEU A 266 -18.47 -11.09 13.26
N VAL A 267 -18.44 -9.91 13.90
CA VAL A 267 -18.28 -9.78 15.36
C VAL A 267 -19.35 -8.85 15.93
N THR A 268 -19.99 -9.28 17.02
CA THR A 268 -21.04 -8.54 17.74
C THR A 268 -20.45 -7.55 18.74
N THR A 269 -21.28 -6.62 19.23
CA THR A 269 -20.89 -5.70 20.32
C THR A 269 -20.52 -6.41 21.63
N SER A 270 -21.03 -7.63 21.87
CA SER A 270 -20.68 -8.48 23.01
C SER A 270 -19.36 -9.26 22.86
N GLY A 271 -18.66 -9.12 21.73
CA GLY A 271 -17.41 -9.87 21.49
C GLY A 271 -17.61 -11.34 21.12
N GLU A 272 -18.84 -11.76 20.83
CA GLU A 272 -19.09 -13.00 20.10
C GLU A 272 -18.86 -12.79 18.60
N GLY A 273 -18.55 -13.87 17.88
CA GLY A 273 -18.43 -13.80 16.43
C GLY A 273 -18.28 -15.15 15.78
N LYS A 274 -18.08 -15.11 14.46
CA LYS A 274 -17.69 -16.24 13.63
C LYS A 274 -17.14 -15.76 12.29
N ARG A 275 -16.38 -16.62 11.63
CA ARG A 275 -16.11 -16.53 10.19
C ARG A 275 -17.14 -17.36 9.43
N ILE A 276 -17.66 -16.81 8.36
CA ILE A 276 -18.40 -17.54 7.30
C ILE A 276 -17.56 -17.49 6.02
N ALA A 277 -17.73 -18.45 5.12
CA ALA A 277 -17.13 -18.35 3.79
C ALA A 277 -17.69 -17.11 3.04
N VAL A 278 -16.91 -16.46 2.18
CA VAL A 278 -17.46 -15.43 1.27
C VAL A 278 -18.54 -16.05 0.36
N GLU A 279 -18.35 -17.31 0.01
CA GLU A 279 -19.25 -18.13 -0.79
C GLU A 279 -20.62 -18.38 -0.12
N ASP A 280 -20.71 -18.37 1.23
CA ASP A 280 -21.98 -18.52 1.98
C ASP A 280 -22.95 -17.34 1.74
N LEU A 281 -22.45 -16.16 1.35
CA LEU A 281 -23.27 -15.01 0.97
C LEU A 281 -23.63 -15.12 -0.52
N PRO A 282 -24.89 -15.38 -0.91
CA PRO A 282 -25.25 -15.51 -2.32
C PRO A 282 -25.04 -14.19 -3.06
N LEU A 283 -24.64 -14.29 -4.33
CA LEU A 283 -24.52 -13.12 -5.20
C LEU A 283 -25.93 -12.55 -5.48
N GLN A 284 -26.09 -11.24 -5.33
CA GLN A 284 -27.36 -10.53 -5.48
C GLN A 284 -27.23 -9.28 -6.36
N GLY A 285 -28.35 -8.63 -6.63
CA GLY A 285 -28.36 -7.25 -7.14
C GLY A 285 -28.10 -6.24 -6.02
N ARG A 286 -27.34 -5.19 -6.33
CA ARG A 286 -27.17 -4.00 -5.48
C ARG A 286 -28.54 -3.41 -5.12
N ASN A 287 -28.63 -2.73 -3.97
CA ASN A 287 -29.86 -2.10 -3.46
C ASN A 287 -30.96 -3.12 -3.08
N GLY A 288 -30.58 -4.39 -2.83
CA GLY A 288 -31.38 -5.35 -2.06
C GLY A 288 -31.25 -5.14 -0.55
N LYS A 289 -32.04 -5.88 0.25
CA LYS A 289 -31.91 -5.92 1.72
C LYS A 289 -30.74 -6.79 2.20
N GLY A 290 -30.06 -7.50 1.31
CA GLY A 290 -29.10 -8.55 1.65
C GLY A 290 -29.77 -9.80 2.22
N VAL A 291 -29.00 -10.59 2.96
CA VAL A 291 -29.41 -11.81 3.64
C VAL A 291 -28.87 -11.84 5.07
N THR A 292 -29.52 -12.60 5.98
CA THR A 292 -28.98 -12.82 7.32
C THR A 292 -27.65 -13.56 7.26
N ALA A 293 -26.56 -12.88 7.61
CA ALA A 293 -25.21 -13.43 7.68
C ALA A 293 -24.89 -13.96 9.09
N LEU A 294 -25.40 -13.26 10.10
CA LEU A 294 -25.30 -13.62 11.51
C LEU A 294 -26.67 -13.34 12.16
N LYS A 295 -27.31 -14.37 12.72
CA LYS A 295 -28.55 -14.21 13.49
C LYS A 295 -28.18 -13.71 14.88
N LEU A 296 -28.50 -12.45 15.17
CA LEU A 296 -28.27 -11.81 16.46
C LEU A 296 -29.24 -12.37 17.52
N ALA A 297 -28.79 -12.39 18.78
CA ALA A 297 -29.57 -12.82 19.94
C ALA A 297 -29.83 -11.63 20.87
N GLY A 298 -30.96 -11.65 21.58
CA GLY A 298 -31.25 -10.70 22.69
C GLY A 298 -31.20 -9.21 22.35
N GLY A 299 -31.39 -8.81 21.09
CA GLY A 299 -31.24 -7.42 20.66
C GLY A 299 -29.80 -6.93 20.52
N GLY A 300 -28.80 -7.81 20.64
CA GLY A 300 -27.39 -7.48 20.36
C GLY A 300 -27.19 -7.02 18.91
N LEU A 301 -26.10 -6.27 18.66
CA LEU A 301 -25.80 -5.68 17.36
C LEU A 301 -24.49 -6.20 16.77
N LEU A 302 -24.36 -6.19 15.44
CA LEU A 302 -23.07 -6.39 14.78
C LEU A 302 -22.19 -5.13 14.98
N ALA A 303 -20.98 -5.31 15.53
CA ALA A 303 -20.02 -4.22 15.74
C ALA A 303 -19.14 -3.95 14.51
N GLY A 304 -18.91 -4.96 13.68
CA GLY A 304 -18.16 -4.81 12.44
C GLY A 304 -18.11 -6.09 11.60
N ALA A 305 -17.69 -5.92 10.34
CA ALA A 305 -17.38 -7.00 9.42
C ALA A 305 -16.08 -6.71 8.66
N VAL A 306 -15.31 -7.75 8.37
CA VAL A 306 -14.07 -7.71 7.57
C VAL A 306 -14.08 -8.91 6.63
N VAL A 307 -13.60 -8.75 5.40
CA VAL A 307 -13.30 -9.88 4.50
C VAL A 307 -11.79 -10.05 4.40
N GLY A 308 -11.30 -11.27 4.55
CA GLY A 308 -9.86 -11.54 4.50
C GLY A 308 -9.50 -12.97 4.11
N MET A 309 -8.20 -13.19 3.89
CA MET A 309 -7.57 -14.50 3.73
C MET A 309 -7.22 -15.08 5.10
N ALA A 310 -7.06 -16.40 5.21
CA ALA A 310 -6.86 -17.08 6.49
C ALA A 310 -5.64 -16.55 7.27
N ASP A 311 -4.59 -16.12 6.57
CA ASP A 311 -3.36 -15.57 7.11
C ASP A 311 -3.39 -14.08 7.43
N ASP A 312 -4.42 -13.34 7.00
CA ASP A 312 -4.62 -11.91 7.31
C ASP A 312 -4.73 -11.69 8.83
N ASP A 313 -4.21 -10.55 9.29
CA ASP A 313 -4.34 -10.08 10.68
C ASP A 313 -5.53 -9.11 10.83
N VAL A 314 -6.30 -9.26 11.91
CA VAL A 314 -7.40 -8.35 12.27
C VAL A 314 -7.25 -7.91 13.73
N ALA A 315 -7.25 -6.61 13.98
CA ALA A 315 -7.44 -6.07 15.31
C ALA A 315 -8.94 -5.96 15.62
N VAL A 316 -9.39 -6.65 16.66
CA VAL A 316 -10.67 -6.38 17.32
C VAL A 316 -10.44 -5.27 18.34
N VAL A 317 -11.28 -4.24 18.34
CA VAL A 317 -11.07 -3.03 19.14
C VAL A 317 -12.32 -2.67 19.94
N THR A 318 -12.18 -2.44 21.24
CA THR A 318 -13.28 -2.15 22.16
C THR A 318 -13.65 -0.66 22.20
N ALA A 319 -14.81 -0.35 22.78
CA ALA A 319 -15.24 1.02 23.03
C ALA A 319 -14.19 1.76 23.89
N ALA A 320 -13.64 1.09 24.91
CA ALA A 320 -12.58 1.57 25.79
C ALA A 320 -11.17 1.62 25.14
N GLY A 321 -11.05 1.41 23.83
CA GLY A 321 -9.79 1.54 23.08
C GLY A 321 -8.83 0.34 23.18
N LYS A 322 -9.14 -0.70 23.96
CA LYS A 322 -8.29 -1.90 24.00
C LYS A 322 -8.35 -2.61 22.65
N ALA A 323 -7.19 -2.96 22.11
CA ALA A 323 -7.05 -3.64 20.82
C ALA A 323 -6.35 -4.98 21.00
N LYS A 324 -6.84 -6.04 20.36
CA LYS A 324 -6.15 -7.33 20.25
C LYS A 324 -6.10 -7.78 18.79
N VAL A 325 -4.89 -8.06 18.30
CA VAL A 325 -4.64 -8.54 16.93
C VAL A 325 -4.64 -10.05 16.90
N VAL A 326 -5.51 -10.63 16.08
CA VAL A 326 -5.67 -12.08 15.90
C VAL A 326 -5.60 -12.39 14.40
N LYS A 327 -4.94 -13.49 14.04
CA LYS A 327 -5.00 -14.00 12.67
C LYS A 327 -6.39 -14.56 12.37
N LEU A 328 -6.85 -14.37 11.14
CA LEU A 328 -8.17 -14.79 10.72
C LEU A 328 -8.37 -16.31 10.92
N ASP A 329 -7.35 -17.13 10.65
CA ASP A 329 -7.39 -18.59 10.79
C ASP A 329 -7.71 -19.09 12.21
N LYS A 330 -7.36 -18.35 13.26
CA LYS A 330 -7.60 -18.74 14.67
C LYS A 330 -9.04 -18.48 15.14
N LEU A 331 -9.80 -17.66 14.41
CA LEU A 331 -11.19 -17.35 14.76
C LEU A 331 -12.13 -18.45 14.26
N PRO A 332 -13.23 -18.79 14.97
CA PRO A 332 -14.05 -19.96 14.65
C PRO A 332 -14.78 -19.81 13.30
N ARG A 333 -14.55 -20.74 12.38
CA ARG A 333 -15.27 -20.83 11.09
C ARG A 333 -16.53 -21.69 11.24
N ARG A 334 -17.68 -21.19 10.79
CA ARG A 334 -19.01 -21.83 10.87
C ARG A 334 -19.86 -21.40 9.68
N THR A 335 -20.97 -22.08 9.43
CA THR A 335 -21.96 -21.63 8.42
C THR A 335 -22.76 -20.42 8.90
N ARG A 336 -23.39 -19.69 7.98
CA ARG A 336 -24.35 -18.60 8.30
C ARG A 336 -25.46 -18.97 9.30
N ALA A 337 -26.01 -20.18 9.22
CA ALA A 337 -27.12 -20.61 10.08
C ALA A 337 -26.69 -20.98 11.52
N ALA A 338 -25.42 -21.36 11.74
CA ALA A 338 -24.93 -21.72 13.06
C ALA A 338 -24.92 -20.52 14.04
N ARG A 339 -25.01 -20.81 15.35
CA ARG A 339 -24.85 -19.80 16.40
C ARG A 339 -23.46 -19.16 16.37
N THR A 340 -23.37 -17.96 16.94
CA THR A 340 -22.11 -17.28 17.29
C THR A 340 -21.39 -18.00 18.42
N ILE A 341 -20.11 -17.66 18.61
CA ILE A 341 -19.25 -18.18 19.69
C ILE A 341 -18.52 -16.99 20.33
N ALA A 342 -18.43 -16.93 21.65
CA ALA A 342 -17.61 -15.96 22.36
C ALA A 342 -16.14 -16.08 21.92
N LEU A 343 -15.53 -14.99 21.43
CA LEU A 343 -14.18 -15.06 20.85
C LEU A 343 -13.05 -15.12 21.90
N GLY A 344 -13.38 -15.01 23.20
CA GLY A 344 -12.41 -15.05 24.30
C GLY A 344 -11.43 -13.87 24.35
N LEU A 345 -11.65 -12.83 23.53
CA LEU A 345 -10.68 -11.75 23.35
C LEU A 345 -10.70 -10.73 24.49
N PHE A 346 -11.86 -10.44 25.08
CA PHE A 346 -12.01 -9.44 26.14
C PHE A 346 -12.88 -9.99 27.27
N GLY A 347 -12.83 -9.35 28.44
CA GLY A 347 -13.73 -9.69 29.55
C GLY A 347 -15.15 -9.22 29.27
N GLU A 348 -16.13 -9.84 29.94
CA GLU A 348 -17.58 -9.69 29.69
C GLU A 348 -18.11 -8.25 29.73
N LYS A 349 -17.41 -7.35 30.44
CA LYS A 349 -17.75 -5.92 30.56
C LYS A 349 -17.26 -5.05 29.39
N GLU A 350 -16.48 -5.59 28.45
CA GLU A 350 -15.92 -4.83 27.33
C GLU A 350 -16.69 -5.02 26.03
N GLN A 351 -17.29 -3.94 25.53
CA GLN A 351 -18.00 -3.95 24.26
C GLN A 351 -17.06 -3.73 23.07
N VAL A 352 -17.18 -4.55 22.03
CA VAL A 352 -16.48 -4.36 20.75
C VAL A 352 -17.12 -3.20 19.97
N ALA A 353 -16.29 -2.29 19.44
CA ALA A 353 -16.74 -1.07 18.77
C ALA A 353 -16.34 -1.01 17.27
N GLN A 354 -15.25 -1.67 16.87
CA GLN A 354 -14.81 -1.73 15.47
C GLN A 354 -13.89 -2.94 15.22
N LEU A 355 -13.72 -3.29 13.95
CA LEU A 355 -12.68 -4.21 13.46
C LEU A 355 -11.72 -3.41 12.56
N VAL A 356 -10.41 -3.67 12.66
CA VAL A 356 -9.39 -3.07 11.79
C VAL A 356 -8.60 -4.19 11.12
N HIS A 357 -8.78 -4.32 9.81
CA HIS A 357 -8.06 -5.26 8.94
C HIS A 357 -6.65 -4.73 8.63
N PHE A 358 -5.65 -5.59 8.77
CA PHE A 358 -4.27 -5.31 8.36
C PHE A 358 -4.15 -5.66 6.87
N TYR A 359 -4.55 -4.75 5.99
CA TYR A 359 -4.48 -4.99 4.56
C TYR A 359 -3.11 -4.60 3.97
N GLU A 360 -2.76 -5.25 2.87
CA GLU A 360 -1.56 -4.95 2.08
C GLU A 360 -1.95 -4.12 0.85
N ALA A 361 -1.17 -3.08 0.55
CA ALA A 361 -1.34 -2.29 -0.66
C ALA A 361 -1.15 -3.17 -1.92
N PRO A 362 -1.87 -2.92 -3.02
CA PRO A 362 -1.69 -3.69 -4.24
C PRO A 362 -0.28 -3.48 -4.78
N ALA A 363 0.48 -4.57 -4.91
CA ALA A 363 1.81 -4.56 -5.50
C ALA A 363 1.80 -3.92 -6.91
N PRO A 364 2.84 -3.17 -7.30
CA PRO A 364 2.93 -2.65 -8.67
C PRO A 364 3.00 -3.81 -9.66
N ALA A 365 2.41 -3.65 -10.84
CA ALA A 365 2.26 -4.75 -11.82
C ALA A 365 3.59 -5.36 -12.33
N SER A 366 4.73 -4.69 -12.11
CA SER A 366 6.07 -5.21 -12.36
C SER A 366 6.60 -6.16 -11.26
N ALA A 367 5.98 -6.18 -10.09
CA ALA A 367 6.36 -7.02 -8.96
C ALA A 367 5.65 -8.39 -8.99
N VAL A 368 5.66 -9.05 -10.15
CA VAL A 368 5.49 -10.51 -10.18
C VAL A 368 6.73 -11.10 -9.50
N PRO A 369 6.61 -11.81 -8.35
CA PRO A 369 7.78 -12.45 -7.74
C PRO A 369 8.35 -13.46 -8.76
N PRO A 370 9.68 -13.56 -8.92
CA PRO A 370 10.27 -14.51 -9.85
C PRO A 370 9.77 -15.90 -9.49
N ALA A 371 9.07 -16.54 -10.44
CA ALA A 371 8.31 -17.76 -10.17
C ALA A 371 9.22 -18.79 -9.50
N ALA A 372 8.88 -19.17 -8.26
CA ALA A 372 9.77 -19.89 -7.36
C ALA A 372 10.31 -21.14 -8.07
N ALA A 373 11.60 -21.10 -8.42
CA ALA A 373 12.19 -21.99 -9.42
C ALA A 373 11.86 -23.45 -9.07
N THR A 374 11.02 -24.07 -9.90
CA THR A 374 10.45 -25.39 -9.65
C THR A 374 11.59 -26.36 -9.39
N ARG A 375 11.77 -26.77 -8.13
CA ARG A 375 12.87 -27.65 -7.71
C ARG A 375 12.78 -28.93 -8.52
N THR A 376 13.63 -29.05 -9.54
CA THR A 376 13.62 -30.15 -10.49
C THR A 376 13.66 -31.45 -9.71
N ALA A 377 12.70 -32.34 -9.97
CA ALA A 377 12.61 -33.58 -9.22
C ALA A 377 13.96 -34.30 -9.25
N LYS A 378 14.44 -34.77 -8.09
CA LYS A 378 15.68 -35.55 -8.00
C LYS A 378 15.55 -36.73 -8.97
N GLN A 379 16.33 -36.71 -10.05
CA GLN A 379 16.53 -37.91 -10.86
C GLN A 379 17.07 -39.01 -9.93
N PRO A 380 16.55 -40.25 -10.01
CA PRO A 380 17.16 -41.37 -9.32
C PRO A 380 18.61 -41.53 -9.84
N PRO A 381 19.58 -41.84 -8.97
CA PRO A 381 20.99 -41.87 -9.37
C PRO A 381 21.23 -42.91 -10.46
N LEU A 382 21.75 -42.46 -11.60
CA LEU A 382 22.24 -43.34 -12.66
C LEU A 382 23.33 -44.25 -12.08
N LYS A 383 23.16 -45.57 -12.22
CA LYS A 383 24.17 -46.56 -11.79
C LYS A 383 25.44 -46.34 -12.60
N ALA A 384 26.50 -45.85 -11.95
CA ALA A 384 27.80 -45.68 -12.57
C ALA A 384 28.38 -47.06 -12.99
N SER A 385 28.45 -47.31 -14.29
CA SER A 385 29.12 -48.50 -14.84
C SER A 385 30.63 -48.31 -14.72
N ALA A 386 31.30 -49.27 -14.08
CA ALA A 386 32.72 -49.14 -13.74
C ALA A 386 33.62 -49.09 -14.99
N ARG A 387 34.32 -47.96 -15.20
CA ARG A 387 35.46 -47.83 -16.13
C ARG A 387 36.29 -46.55 -15.89
N GLN A 388 36.78 -46.36 -14.65
CA GLN A 388 37.92 -45.47 -14.44
C GLN A 388 39.14 -46.06 -15.16
N ARG A 389 39.70 -45.31 -16.12
CA ARG A 389 41.07 -45.52 -16.59
C ARG A 389 42.00 -44.72 -15.67
N GLN A 390 42.94 -45.40 -15.04
CA GLN A 390 43.96 -44.75 -14.22
C GLN A 390 44.89 -43.90 -15.10
N LEU A 391 45.25 -42.72 -14.59
CA LEU A 391 46.27 -41.84 -15.13
C LEU A 391 47.32 -41.60 -14.04
N TRP A 392 48.10 -42.63 -13.73
CA TRP A 392 49.44 -42.48 -13.13
C TRP A 392 50.26 -43.75 -13.43
N PRO A 393 51.53 -43.63 -13.86
CA PRO A 393 52.38 -44.80 -14.07
C PRO A 393 52.99 -45.29 -12.75
N ASP A 394 53.18 -46.61 -12.64
CA ASP A 394 54.51 -47.15 -12.30
C ASP A 394 54.65 -48.63 -12.67
N LYS A 395 55.88 -49.13 -12.66
CA LYS A 395 56.33 -50.48 -13.08
C LYS A 395 56.99 -51.23 -11.90
N PRO A 396 57.37 -52.52 -12.00
CA PRO A 396 56.91 -53.59 -12.92
C PRO A 396 56.43 -54.88 -12.18
N GLY A 397 55.73 -55.78 -12.88
CA GLY A 397 55.35 -57.11 -12.35
C GLY A 397 55.30 -58.19 -13.45
N ALA A 398 55.93 -59.34 -13.20
CA ALA A 398 56.32 -60.31 -14.25
C ALA A 398 55.24 -61.37 -14.63
N LYS A 399 55.29 -61.82 -15.90
CA LYS A 399 54.84 -63.15 -16.43
C LYS A 399 53.32 -63.46 -16.38
N SER A 400 52.73 -64.31 -17.23
CA SER A 400 53.12 -64.88 -18.54
C SER A 400 51.95 -65.66 -19.18
N ALA A 401 51.93 -65.79 -20.52
CA ALA A 401 51.18 -66.81 -21.30
C ALA A 401 49.61 -66.78 -21.28
N ALA A 402 48.87 -67.37 -22.24
CA ALA A 402 49.10 -67.64 -23.67
C ALA A 402 47.80 -68.09 -24.38
N LYS A 403 47.72 -67.92 -25.72
CA LYS A 403 46.81 -68.60 -26.69
C LYS A 403 45.27 -68.42 -26.52
N ALA A 404 44.41 -68.77 -27.50
CA ALA A 404 44.46 -68.66 -28.98
C ALA A 404 43.07 -68.97 -29.59
N ALA A 405 42.78 -68.44 -30.79
CA ALA A 405 41.63 -68.77 -31.67
C ALA A 405 40.20 -68.52 -31.09
N GLY A 406 39.12 -68.45 -31.88
CA GLY A 406 38.96 -68.41 -33.34
C GLY A 406 37.46 -68.52 -33.74
N GLY A 407 37.09 -68.17 -34.97
CA GLY A 407 35.76 -68.50 -35.53
C GLY A 407 34.89 -67.35 -36.09
N LYS A 408 34.57 -67.46 -37.38
CA LYS A 408 33.38 -66.92 -38.11
C LYS A 408 32.56 -68.17 -38.57
N PRO A 409 31.33 -68.11 -39.17
CA PRO A 409 30.71 -66.99 -39.89
C PRO A 409 29.16 -66.81 -39.73
N ARG A 410 28.61 -65.92 -40.59
CA ARG A 410 27.21 -65.67 -41.04
C ARG A 410 26.55 -66.93 -41.71
N PRO A 411 25.23 -66.98 -42.11
CA PRO A 411 24.48 -65.95 -42.87
C PRO A 411 22.91 -65.85 -42.79
N ALA A 412 22.33 -64.85 -43.51
CA ALA A 412 21.01 -64.79 -44.24
C ALA A 412 19.64 -65.08 -43.54
N ALA A 413 18.45 -64.52 -43.90
CA ALA A 413 18.04 -63.34 -44.71
C ALA A 413 16.59 -62.83 -44.32
N LYS A 414 15.44 -62.79 -45.05
CA LYS A 414 15.06 -63.08 -46.47
C LYS A 414 13.70 -62.46 -47.00
N LYS A 415 13.32 -61.19 -46.72
CA LYS A 415 12.12 -60.41 -47.27
C LYS A 415 10.76 -60.60 -46.51
N LYS A 416 9.60 -59.90 -46.74
CA LYS A 416 9.12 -58.87 -47.71
C LYS A 416 7.82 -58.11 -47.22
N THR A 417 7.57 -56.88 -47.70
CA THR A 417 6.27 -56.14 -47.98
C THR A 417 4.93 -56.46 -47.26
N SER A 418 4.05 -55.49 -46.94
CA SER A 418 3.29 -54.68 -47.93
C SER A 418 2.66 -53.34 -47.43
N ARG A 419 2.01 -52.59 -48.35
CA ARG A 419 1.11 -51.41 -48.16
C ARG A 419 -0.38 -51.90 -48.12
N LYS A 420 -1.48 -51.14 -47.95
CA LYS A 420 -1.80 -49.71 -48.27
C LYS A 420 -3.19 -49.27 -47.70
N ARG A 421 -3.29 -48.00 -47.22
CA ARG A 421 -4.46 -47.06 -47.14
C ARG A 421 -5.94 -47.53 -46.98
N GLY A 422 -6.63 -46.84 -46.05
CA GLY A 422 -7.98 -46.23 -46.26
C GLY A 422 -9.20 -46.99 -45.69
N ALA A 423 -10.40 -46.40 -45.56
CA ALA A 423 -10.84 -44.99 -45.53
C ALA A 423 -12.33 -44.89 -45.11
N LYS A 424 -12.80 -43.72 -44.65
CA LYS A 424 -14.18 -43.45 -44.11
C LYS A 424 -14.45 -44.19 -42.78
N LYS A 425 -15.40 -43.78 -41.95
CA LYS A 425 -16.54 -42.86 -42.16
C LYS A 425 -16.53 -41.70 -41.17
#